data_AF-A0A1C0YNE5-F1
#
_entry.id   AF-A0A1C0YNE5-F1
#
_cell.length_a   1.000
_cell.length_b   1.000
_cell.length_c   1.000
_cell.angle_alpha   90.00
_cell.angle_beta   90.00
_cell.angle_gamma   90.00
#
_symmetry.space_group_name_H-M   'P 1'
#
loop_
_entity.id
_entity.type
_entity.pdbx_description
1 polymer ?
#
loop_
_entity_poly.entity_id
_entity_poly.type
_entity_poly.pdbx_seq_one_letter_code
_entity_poly.pdbx_strand_id
1 'polypeptide(L)'
;MVVLNKEASKLIDNRMKRKEKEFYKRIEDFNLQAVALHKRLFTKVDREQYKVLSDYVNQYIAHTHIWDIRFITNLREFEVATMQMLHFHFIFEKEPLDTLTQERKIYHGLLIQYPHLHEYVLKQFDLHYPRMVALLV
;
A
#
# COMPACT_ATOMS: atom_id res chain seq x y z
N MET A 1 1.72 -27.06 39.97
CA MET A 1 1.03 -25.85 39.44
C MET A 1 1.86 -24.97 38.50
N VAL A 2 3.20 -25.12 38.38
CA VAL A 2 4.04 -24.27 37.50
C VAL A 2 3.94 -24.64 36.00
N VAL A 3 3.62 -25.90 35.67
CA VAL A 3 3.60 -26.42 34.29
C VAL A 3 2.41 -25.90 33.48
N LEU A 4 1.21 -25.83 34.09
CA LEU A 4 -0.01 -25.26 33.48
C LEU A 4 0.17 -23.80 33.04
N ASN A 5 0.95 -23.02 33.80
CA ASN A 5 1.24 -21.63 33.47
C ASN A 5 2.20 -21.51 32.27
N LYS A 6 3.19 -22.41 32.15
CA LYS A 6 4.11 -22.44 31.00
C LYS A 6 3.42 -22.84 29.69
N GLU A 7 2.52 -23.81 29.74
CA GLU A 7 1.75 -24.24 28.56
C GLU A 7 0.76 -23.16 28.11
N ALA A 8 0.05 -22.53 29.05
CA ALA A 8 -0.83 -21.41 28.75
C ALA A 8 -0.05 -20.21 28.15
N SER A 9 1.10 -19.85 28.73
CA SER A 9 1.96 -18.78 28.20
C SER A 9 2.44 -19.11 26.78
N LYS A 10 2.87 -20.35 26.53
CA LYS A 10 3.30 -20.80 25.19
C LYS A 10 2.17 -20.75 24.16
N LEU A 11 0.93 -21.08 24.56
CA LEU A 11 -0.24 -20.97 23.69
C LEU A 11 -0.57 -19.51 23.36
N ILE A 12 -0.46 -18.61 24.33
CA ILE A 12 -0.64 -17.17 24.14
C ILE A 12 0.42 -16.63 23.17
N ASP A 13 1.69 -16.94 23.39
CA ASP A 13 2.80 -16.53 22.52
C ASP A 13 2.62 -17.03 21.09
N ASN A 14 2.23 -18.29 20.93
CA ASN A 14 1.98 -18.87 19.61
C ASN A 14 0.79 -18.19 18.92
N ARG A 15 -0.26 -17.84 19.66
CA ARG A 15 -1.42 -17.12 19.12
C ARG A 15 -1.04 -15.70 18.70
N MET A 16 -0.23 -15.00 19.50
CA MET A 16 0.28 -13.67 19.16
C MET A 16 1.14 -13.73 17.89
N LYS A 17 2.10 -14.66 17.81
CA LYS A 17 2.93 -14.88 16.62
C LYS A 17 2.11 -15.22 15.37
N ARG A 18 1.03 -15.99 15.50
CA ARG A 18 0.13 -16.29 14.37
C ARG A 18 -0.60 -15.04 13.87
N LYS A 19 -1.17 -14.25 14.78
CA LYS A 19 -1.84 -12.98 14.44
C LYS A 19 -0.88 -12.00 13.76
N GLU A 20 0.34 -11.90 14.26
CA GLU A 20 1.39 -11.06 13.67
C GLU A 20 1.77 -11.53 12.24
N LYS A 21 1.90 -12.83 12.01
CA LYS A 21 2.15 -13.38 10.67
C LYS A 21 1.00 -13.11 9.70
N GLU A 22 -0.24 -13.33 10.14
CA GLU A 22 -1.44 -13.03 9.34
C GLU A 22 -1.53 -11.56 9.00
N PHE A 23 -1.16 -10.69 9.94
CA PHE A 23 -1.11 -9.26 9.75
C PHE A 23 -0.11 -8.87 8.66
N TYR A 24 1.16 -9.26 8.79
CA TYR A 24 2.16 -8.95 7.76
C TYR A 24 1.81 -9.54 6.39
N LYS A 25 1.18 -10.72 6.37
CA LYS A 25 0.70 -11.33 5.14
C LYS A 25 -0.35 -10.48 4.43
N ARG A 26 -1.30 -9.86 5.15
CA ARG A 26 -2.31 -8.98 4.53
C ARG A 26 -1.68 -7.76 3.87
N ILE A 27 -0.65 -7.18 4.48
CA ILE A 27 0.09 -6.03 3.92
C ILE A 27 0.80 -6.46 2.64
N GLU A 28 1.49 -7.60 2.70
CA GLU A 28 2.20 -8.18 1.57
C GLU A 28 1.24 -8.47 0.41
N ASP A 29 0.11 -9.14 0.67
CA ASP A 29 -0.92 -9.43 -0.33
C ASP A 29 -1.50 -8.13 -0.94
N PHE A 30 -1.68 -7.08 -0.12
CA PHE A 30 -2.14 -5.77 -0.59
C PHE A 30 -1.09 -5.08 -1.48
N ASN A 31 0.16 -5.02 -1.03
CA ASN A 31 1.25 -4.40 -1.76
C ASN A 31 1.52 -5.11 -3.09
N LEU A 32 1.39 -6.43 -3.15
CA LEU A 32 1.48 -7.19 -4.40
C LEU A 32 0.34 -6.83 -5.38
N GLN A 33 -0.89 -6.72 -4.90
CA GLN A 33 -2.03 -6.28 -5.72
C GLN A 33 -1.85 -4.85 -6.23
N ALA A 34 -1.35 -3.94 -5.38
CA ALA A 34 -1.03 -2.57 -5.75
C ALA A 34 0.04 -2.53 -6.85
N VAL A 35 1.15 -3.27 -6.71
CA VAL A 35 2.17 -3.34 -7.77
C VAL A 35 1.61 -3.87 -9.08
N ALA A 36 0.73 -4.89 -9.03
CA ALA A 36 0.07 -5.38 -10.22
C ALA A 36 -0.78 -4.30 -10.91
N LEU A 37 -1.43 -3.42 -10.13
CA LEU A 37 -2.16 -2.28 -10.66
C LEU A 37 -1.24 -1.22 -11.28
N HIS A 38 -0.13 -0.85 -10.62
CA HIS A 38 0.85 0.07 -11.21
C HIS A 38 1.40 -0.45 -12.55
N LYS A 39 1.70 -1.75 -12.65
CA LYS A 39 2.14 -2.38 -13.91
C LYS A 39 1.10 -2.28 -15.02
N ARG A 40 -0.20 -2.36 -14.68
CA ARG A 40 -1.28 -2.17 -15.66
C ARG A 40 -1.41 -0.71 -16.10
N LEU A 41 -1.22 0.22 -15.17
CA LEU A 41 -1.26 1.66 -15.44
C LEU A 41 -0.05 2.12 -16.25
N PHE A 42 1.12 1.50 -16.06
CA PHE A 42 2.37 1.86 -16.73
C PHE A 42 2.26 2.07 -18.23
N THR A 43 1.45 1.25 -18.92
CA THR A 43 1.27 1.30 -20.37
C THR A 43 0.04 2.09 -20.81
N LYS A 44 -0.75 2.63 -19.87
CA LYS A 44 -2.06 3.23 -20.11
C LYS A 44 -2.16 4.70 -19.72
N VAL A 45 -1.20 5.21 -18.96
CA VAL A 45 -1.18 6.60 -18.51
C VAL A 45 0.10 7.30 -18.98
N ASP A 46 0.02 8.61 -19.21
CA ASP A 46 1.21 9.42 -19.43
C ASP A 46 1.97 9.60 -18.12
N ARG A 47 3.08 8.88 -17.98
CA ARG A 47 3.88 8.89 -16.74
C ARG A 47 4.53 10.23 -16.46
N GLU A 48 4.77 11.06 -17.48
CA GLU A 48 5.39 12.37 -17.30
C GLU A 48 4.45 13.30 -16.53
N GLN A 49 3.14 13.20 -16.79
CA GLN A 49 2.09 13.91 -16.05
C GLN A 49 2.13 13.63 -14.54
N TYR A 50 2.60 12.44 -14.15
CA TYR A 50 2.64 11.99 -12.76
C TYR A 50 4.04 12.01 -12.16
N LYS A 51 5.05 12.52 -12.89
CA LYS A 51 6.46 12.44 -12.49
C LYS A 51 6.71 13.02 -11.09
N VAL A 52 6.20 14.22 -10.81
CA VAL A 52 6.40 14.88 -9.50
C VAL A 52 5.82 14.05 -8.35
N LEU A 53 4.63 13.48 -8.54
CA LEU A 53 4.00 12.61 -7.54
C LEU A 53 4.75 11.29 -7.40
N SER A 54 5.22 10.71 -8.50
CA SER A 54 6.04 9.51 -8.51
C SER A 54 7.37 9.74 -7.78
N ASP A 55 8.04 10.86 -8.02
CA ASP A 55 9.31 11.21 -7.37
C ASP A 55 9.13 11.35 -5.85
N TYR A 56 8.01 11.92 -5.40
CA TYR A 56 7.67 11.96 -3.98
C TYR A 56 7.47 10.57 -3.38
N VAL A 57 6.63 9.75 -4.03
CA VAL A 57 6.34 8.38 -3.59
C VAL A 57 7.61 7.52 -3.55
N ASN A 58 8.50 7.67 -4.54
CA ASN A 58 9.75 6.92 -4.63
C ASN A 58 10.71 7.17 -3.44
N GLN A 59 10.57 8.27 -2.70
CA GLN A 59 11.37 8.52 -1.48
C GLN A 59 11.09 7.48 -0.38
N TYR A 60 9.94 6.82 -0.45
CA TYR A 60 9.45 5.87 0.54
C TYR A 60 9.47 4.42 0.06
N ILE A 61 9.72 4.19 -1.23
CA ILE A 61 9.80 2.85 -1.80
C ILE A 61 11.26 2.56 -2.11
N ALA A 62 11.91 1.91 -1.14
CA ALA A 62 13.35 1.67 -1.16
C ALA A 62 13.80 0.92 -2.44
N HIS A 63 14.86 1.44 -3.06
CA HIS A 63 15.62 0.78 -4.14
C HIS A 63 14.81 0.41 -5.39
N THR A 64 13.68 1.05 -5.61
CA THR A 64 12.84 0.80 -6.79
C THR A 64 11.99 2.00 -7.14
N HIS A 65 11.29 1.92 -8.28
CA HIS A 65 10.41 2.98 -8.76
C HIS A 65 8.96 2.50 -8.66
N ILE A 66 8.03 3.38 -8.29
CA ILE A 66 6.58 3.10 -8.18
C ILE A 66 5.97 2.41 -9.42
N TRP A 67 6.61 2.58 -10.58
CA TRP A 67 6.20 2.04 -11.87
C TRP A 67 6.81 0.66 -12.20
N ASP A 68 7.95 0.31 -11.59
CA ASP A 68 8.61 -1.00 -11.72
C ASP A 68 9.06 -1.49 -10.33
N ILE A 69 8.10 -1.61 -9.40
CA ILE A 69 8.40 -2.01 -8.03
C ILE A 69 8.95 -3.44 -8.01
N ARG A 70 10.18 -3.57 -7.50
CA ARG A 70 10.81 -4.83 -7.12
C ARG A 70 10.97 -4.82 -5.62
N PHE A 71 10.14 -5.60 -4.95
CA PHE A 71 10.22 -5.70 -3.50
C PHE A 71 11.48 -6.48 -3.11
N ILE A 72 12.47 -5.78 -2.57
CA ILE A 72 13.69 -6.39 -2.03
C ILE A 72 13.53 -6.58 -0.51
N THR A 73 12.98 -5.60 0.21
CA THR A 73 12.89 -5.63 1.68
C THR A 73 11.59 -5.07 2.28
N ASN A 74 10.89 -4.18 1.58
CA ASN A 74 9.80 -3.36 2.15
C ASN A 74 8.38 -3.84 1.79
N LEU A 75 8.21 -5.08 1.31
CA LEU A 75 6.91 -5.62 0.90
C LEU A 75 5.86 -5.64 2.01
N ARG A 76 6.30 -5.67 3.27
CA ARG A 76 5.45 -5.74 4.47
C ARG A 76 5.29 -4.40 5.17
N GLU A 77 5.69 -3.30 4.53
CA GLU A 77 5.62 -1.97 5.12
C GLU A 77 4.30 -1.26 4.77
N PHE A 78 3.67 -0.67 5.78
CA PHE A 78 2.43 0.11 5.64
C PHE A 78 2.64 1.44 4.93
N GLU A 79 3.81 2.03 5.08
CA GLU A 79 4.15 3.28 4.42
C GLU A 79 4.17 3.08 2.90
N VAL A 80 4.72 1.96 2.44
CA VAL A 80 4.67 1.55 1.02
C VAL A 80 3.23 1.34 0.53
N ALA A 81 2.37 0.69 1.33
CA ALA A 81 0.95 0.54 0.99
C ALA A 81 0.25 1.89 0.87
N THR A 82 0.55 2.81 1.78
CA THR A 82 -0.01 4.17 1.82
C THR A 82 0.44 4.98 0.61
N MET A 83 1.73 4.94 0.27
CA MET A 83 2.25 5.70 -0.86
C MET A 83 1.69 5.20 -2.20
N GLN A 84 1.54 3.88 -2.35
CA GLN A 84 0.87 3.32 -3.53
C GLN A 84 -0.59 3.77 -3.61
N MET A 85 -1.32 3.75 -2.48
CA MET A 85 -2.72 4.21 -2.45
C MET A 85 -2.89 5.69 -2.78
N LEU A 86 -2.01 6.54 -2.25
CA LEU A 86 -2.01 7.95 -2.59
C LEU A 86 -1.70 8.17 -4.07
N HIS A 87 -0.71 7.46 -4.61
CA HIS A 87 -0.37 7.55 -6.03
C HIS A 87 -1.57 7.19 -6.91
N PHE A 88 -2.27 6.09 -6.60
CA PHE A 88 -3.51 5.73 -7.31
C PHE A 88 -4.60 6.77 -7.17
N HIS A 89 -4.80 7.33 -5.97
CA HIS A 89 -5.82 8.33 -5.73
C HIS A 89 -5.66 9.52 -6.70
N PHE A 90 -4.46 10.07 -6.81
CA PHE A 90 -4.20 11.19 -7.73
C PHE A 90 -4.27 10.80 -9.21
N ILE A 91 -3.86 9.57 -9.57
CA ILE A 91 -4.03 9.09 -10.95
C ILE A 91 -5.52 9.04 -11.30
N PHE A 92 -6.33 8.35 -10.50
CA PHE A 92 -7.74 8.15 -10.82
C PHE A 92 -8.61 9.40 -10.64
N GLU A 93 -8.14 10.40 -9.89
CA GLU A 93 -8.76 11.72 -9.81
C GLU A 93 -8.50 12.56 -11.08
N LYS A 94 -7.30 12.46 -11.67
CA LYS A 94 -6.93 13.21 -12.87
C LYS A 94 -7.37 12.54 -14.17
N GLU A 95 -7.35 11.22 -14.23
CA GLU A 95 -7.76 10.47 -15.43
C GLU A 95 -9.29 10.57 -15.64
N PRO A 96 -9.78 10.67 -16.89
CA PRO A 96 -11.21 10.71 -17.17
C PRO A 96 -11.97 9.48 -16.62
N LEU A 97 -13.22 9.67 -16.20
CA LEU A 97 -14.02 8.61 -15.55
C LEU A 97 -14.33 7.42 -16.47
N ASP A 98 -14.40 7.66 -17.78
CA ASP A 98 -14.68 6.67 -18.82
C ASP A 98 -13.44 5.89 -19.26
N THR A 99 -12.24 6.27 -18.81
CA THR A 99 -11.00 5.52 -19.03
C THR A 99 -10.68 4.59 -17.86
N LEU A 100 -9.78 3.63 -18.11
CA LEU A 100 -9.22 2.75 -17.07
C LEU A 100 -10.27 1.94 -16.29
N THR A 101 -11.41 1.58 -16.90
CA THR A 101 -12.55 0.96 -16.20
C THR A 101 -12.16 -0.29 -15.40
N GLN A 102 -11.28 -1.13 -15.92
CA GLN A 102 -10.84 -2.34 -15.23
C GLN A 102 -9.88 -2.02 -14.08
N GLU A 103 -8.96 -1.10 -14.29
CA GLU A 103 -8.03 -0.61 -13.28
C GLU A 103 -8.78 0.08 -12.13
N ARG A 104 -9.81 0.87 -12.44
CA ARG A 104 -10.71 1.47 -11.44
C ARG A 104 -11.41 0.42 -10.58
N LYS A 105 -11.87 -0.70 -11.16
CA LYS A 105 -12.46 -1.80 -10.37
C LYS A 105 -11.46 -2.39 -9.37
N ILE A 106 -10.21 -2.59 -9.80
CA ILE A 106 -9.14 -3.09 -8.92
C ILE A 106 -8.84 -2.06 -7.83
N TYR A 107 -8.72 -0.79 -8.20
CA TYR A 107 -8.50 0.31 -7.27
C TYR A 107 -9.60 0.40 -6.21
N HIS A 108 -10.88 0.28 -6.57
CA HIS A 108 -11.96 0.23 -5.59
C HIS A 108 -11.85 -0.97 -4.64
N GLY A 109 -11.42 -2.13 -5.15
CA GLY A 109 -11.12 -3.29 -4.32
C GLY A 109 -10.00 -3.02 -3.31
N LEU A 110 -8.95 -2.29 -3.72
CA LEU A 110 -7.87 -1.86 -2.84
C LEU A 110 -8.35 -0.81 -1.82
N LEU A 111 -9.16 0.17 -2.24
CA LEU A 111 -9.76 1.18 -1.35
C LEU A 111 -10.59 0.55 -0.23
N ILE A 112 -11.34 -0.51 -0.52
CA ILE A 112 -12.11 -1.24 0.50
C ILE A 112 -11.17 -1.97 1.48
N GLN A 113 -10.09 -2.58 0.98
CA GLN A 113 -9.13 -3.32 1.81
C GLN A 113 -8.26 -2.39 2.67
N TYR A 114 -7.91 -1.22 2.16
CA TYR A 114 -6.88 -0.35 2.71
C TYR A 114 -7.10 0.05 4.19
N PRO A 115 -8.29 0.53 4.63
CA PRO A 115 -8.54 0.87 6.03
C PRO A 115 -8.41 -0.31 6.99
N HIS A 116 -8.52 -1.54 6.49
CA HIS A 116 -8.44 -2.77 7.28
C HIS A 116 -7.03 -3.33 7.41
N LEU A 117 -6.03 -2.70 6.77
CA LEU A 117 -4.64 -3.10 6.87
C LEU A 117 -4.08 -2.85 8.28
N HIS A 118 -4.21 -1.63 8.78
CA HIS A 118 -3.83 -1.23 10.14
C HIS A 118 -4.39 0.15 10.50
N GLU A 119 -4.60 0.43 11.78
CA GLU A 119 -5.08 1.76 12.25
C GLU A 119 -4.17 2.94 11.83
N TYR A 120 -2.88 2.67 11.62
CA TYR A 120 -1.90 3.71 11.25
C TYR A 120 -1.96 4.07 9.77
N VAL A 121 -2.55 3.27 8.89
CA VAL A 121 -2.55 3.57 7.45
C VAL A 121 -3.33 4.85 7.14
N LEU A 122 -4.46 5.06 7.81
CA LEU A 122 -5.25 6.29 7.63
C LEU A 122 -4.51 7.53 8.14
N LYS A 123 -3.83 7.41 9.28
CA LYS A 123 -3.00 8.50 9.81
C LYS A 123 -1.85 8.86 8.86
N GLN A 124 -1.24 7.84 8.23
CA GLN A 124 -0.21 8.06 7.22
C GLN A 124 -0.81 8.72 5.96
N PHE A 125 -1.99 8.28 5.52
CA PHE A 125 -2.67 8.89 4.40
C PHE A 125 -2.91 10.39 4.64
N ASP A 126 -3.47 10.75 5.79
CA ASP A 126 -3.75 12.13 6.18
C ASP A 126 -2.47 12.98 6.32
N LEU A 127 -1.35 12.37 6.69
CA LEU A 127 -0.05 13.05 6.79
C LEU A 127 0.53 13.39 5.40
N HIS A 128 0.42 12.47 4.45
CA HIS A 128 1.08 12.57 3.15
C HIS A 128 0.21 13.21 2.07
N TYR A 129 -1.11 13.04 2.13
CA TYR A 129 -2.05 13.66 1.21
C TYR A 129 -1.83 15.18 1.03
N PRO A 130 -1.82 16.03 2.08
CA PRO A 130 -1.63 17.47 1.91
C PRO A 130 -0.26 17.81 1.31
N ARG A 131 0.77 17.00 1.57
CA ARG A 131 2.10 17.19 0.97
C ARG A 131 2.06 16.93 -0.53
N MET A 132 1.38 15.86 -0.96
CA MET A 132 1.23 15.56 -2.39
C MET A 132 0.37 16.60 -3.11
N VAL A 133 -0.69 17.11 -2.48
CA VAL A 133 -1.49 18.21 -3.03
C VAL A 133 -0.61 19.45 -3.25
N ALA A 134 0.24 19.80 -2.27
CA ALA A 134 1.14 20.96 -2.38
C ALA A 134 2.18 20.84 -3.52
N LEU A 135 2.48 19.63 -3.99
CA LEU A 135 3.38 19.41 -5.14
C LEU A 135 2.71 19.63 -6.50
N LEU A 136 1.38 19.82 -6.54
CA LEU A 136 0.60 20.01 -7.77
C LEU A 136 0.26 21.47 -8.06
N VAL A 137 0.67 22.40 -7.19
CA VAL A 137 0.49 23.86 -7.30
C VAL A 137 1.74 24.48 -7.89
#